data_AF-A0A522DHR3-F1
#
_entry.id   AF-A0A522DHR3-F1
#
_cell.length_a   1.000
_cell.length_b   1.000
_cell.length_c   1.000
_cell.angle_alpha   90.00
_cell.angle_beta   90.00
_cell.angle_gamma   90.00
#
_symmetry.space_group_name_H-M   'P 1'
#
loop_
_entity.id
_entity.type
_entity.pdbx_description
1 polymer ?
#
loop_
_entity_poly.entity_id
_entity_poly.type
_entity_poly.pdbx_seq_one_letter_code
_entity_poly.pdbx_strand_id
1 'polypeptide(L)'
;MSWAHTPIDARLGRVAAAEAAADWGFPRLIDPAEVLCGHWFRMGWRVIWWFEAPMANFPGALGVHVAVSPAYRRRWPVRTWQCHVEREGRRIGASKIVVADSPGAGHVAAYLRRLGWSLDGPVWVLQLGG
;
A
#
# COMPACT_ATOMS: atom_id res chain seq x y z
N MET A 1 15.97 6.48 14.88
CA MET A 1 16.16 5.79 13.58
C MET A 1 15.28 6.49 12.55
N SER A 2 15.86 6.92 11.42
CA SER A 2 15.11 7.50 10.30
C SER A 2 14.38 6.40 9.54
N TRP A 3 13.06 6.53 9.35
CA TRP A 3 12.23 5.61 8.57
C TRP A 3 12.26 5.97 7.09
N ALA A 4 13.46 5.96 6.50
CA ALA A 4 13.62 6.22 5.08
C ALA A 4 12.86 5.18 4.27
N HIS A 5 12.03 5.67 3.34
CA HIS A 5 11.43 4.85 2.30
C HIS A 5 12.32 4.92 1.06
N THR A 6 12.47 3.80 0.37
CA THR A 6 13.33 3.70 -0.82
C THR A 6 12.54 3.06 -1.94
N PRO A 7 12.54 3.64 -3.15
CA PRO A 7 12.05 2.97 -4.35
C PRO A 7 12.74 1.63 -4.58
N ILE A 8 12.02 0.67 -5.14
CA ILE A 8 12.57 -0.63 -5.57
C ILE A 8 12.56 -0.65 -7.09
N ASP A 9 13.55 0.01 -7.71
CA ASP A 9 13.52 0.25 -9.16
C ASP A 9 13.96 -0.98 -9.97
N ALA A 10 14.93 -1.72 -9.45
CA ALA A 10 15.48 -2.90 -10.12
C ALA A 10 14.44 -4.03 -10.20
N ARG A 11 14.30 -4.62 -11.40
CA ARG A 11 13.40 -5.77 -11.65
C ARG A 11 13.59 -6.89 -10.64
N LEU A 12 14.85 -7.29 -10.39
CA LEU A 12 15.17 -8.33 -9.41
C LEU A 12 14.75 -7.94 -7.98
N GLY A 13 14.85 -6.65 -7.64
CA GLY A 13 14.39 -6.15 -6.35
C GLY A 13 12.87 -6.27 -6.19
N ARG A 14 12.11 -6.02 -7.25
CA ARG A 14 10.64 -6.12 -7.26
C ARG A 14 10.16 -7.56 -7.17
N VAL A 15 10.82 -8.49 -7.85
CA VAL A 15 10.56 -9.92 -7.72
C VAL A 15 10.77 -10.38 -6.27
N ALA A 16 11.93 -10.07 -5.68
CA ALA A 16 12.23 -10.41 -4.29
C ALA A 16 11.24 -9.75 -3.30
N ALA A 17 10.76 -8.54 -3.60
CA ALA A 17 9.75 -7.86 -2.79
C ALA A 17 8.37 -8.55 -2.87
N ALA A 18 7.97 -9.00 -4.05
CA ALA A 18 6.73 -9.74 -4.25
C ALA A 18 6.77 -11.12 -3.57
N GLU A 19 7.90 -11.84 -3.67
CA GLU A 19 8.14 -13.09 -2.94
C GLU A 19 8.04 -12.88 -1.43
N ALA A 20 8.72 -11.86 -0.90
CA ALA A 20 8.63 -11.52 0.52
C ALA A 20 7.21 -11.14 0.95
N ALA A 21 6.46 -10.41 0.12
CA ALA A 21 5.07 -10.08 0.41
C ALA A 21 4.19 -11.34 0.49
N ALA A 22 4.39 -12.29 -0.43
CA ALA A 22 3.71 -13.58 -0.40
C ALA A 22 4.05 -14.39 0.87
N ASP A 23 5.33 -14.48 1.22
CA ASP A 23 5.80 -15.14 2.46
C ASP A 23 5.23 -14.48 3.73
N TRP A 24 4.96 -13.18 3.68
CA TRP A 24 4.33 -12.43 4.78
C TRP A 24 2.81 -12.58 4.82
N GLY A 25 2.23 -13.40 3.94
CA GLY A 25 0.80 -13.69 3.89
C GLY A 25 -0.03 -12.61 3.22
N PHE A 26 0.49 -11.98 2.16
CA PHE A 26 -0.33 -11.13 1.30
C PHE A 26 -1.52 -11.95 0.75
N PRO A 27 -2.76 -11.41 0.73
CA PRO A 27 -3.97 -12.22 0.68
C PRO A 27 -4.31 -12.83 -0.69
N ARG A 28 -3.51 -12.57 -1.72
CA ARG A 28 -3.68 -13.11 -3.06
C ARG A 28 -2.34 -13.26 -3.76
N LEU A 29 -2.32 -13.98 -4.87
CA LEU A 29 -1.18 -13.97 -5.78
C LEU A 29 -1.00 -12.57 -6.36
N ILE A 30 0.25 -12.11 -6.40
CA ILE A 30 0.68 -10.85 -7.01
C ILE A 30 0.90 -11.12 -8.48
N ASP A 31 0.20 -10.43 -9.36
CA ASP A 31 0.31 -10.64 -10.80
C ASP A 31 1.71 -10.22 -11.29
N PRO A 32 2.36 -10.99 -12.19
CA PRO A 32 3.61 -10.56 -12.82
C PRO A 32 3.56 -9.14 -13.41
N ALA A 33 2.43 -8.70 -13.96
CA ALA A 33 2.24 -7.34 -14.45
C ALA A 33 2.34 -6.29 -13.32
N GLU A 34 1.84 -6.58 -12.12
CA GLU A 34 2.01 -5.70 -10.96
C GLU A 34 3.48 -5.59 -10.55
N VAL A 35 4.22 -6.70 -10.61
CA VAL A 35 5.67 -6.71 -10.31
C VAL A 35 6.43 -5.85 -11.33
N LEU A 36 6.08 -5.96 -12.61
CA LEU A 36 6.81 -5.30 -13.70
C LEU A 36 6.40 -3.84 -13.92
N CYS A 37 5.15 -3.48 -13.69
CA CYS A 37 4.61 -2.14 -13.97
C CYS A 37 4.32 -1.32 -12.71
N GLY A 38 4.21 -1.97 -11.55
CA GLY A 38 3.94 -1.28 -10.29
C GLY A 38 5.07 -0.35 -9.87
N HIS A 39 4.73 0.68 -9.11
CA HIS A 39 5.70 1.53 -8.42
C HIS A 39 5.93 0.97 -7.01
N TRP A 40 7.06 0.32 -6.81
CA TRP A 40 7.38 -0.43 -5.60
C TRP A 40 8.27 0.36 -4.65
N PHE A 41 8.01 0.18 -3.36
CA PHE A 41 8.75 0.85 -2.32
C PHE A 41 8.92 -0.07 -1.12
N ARG A 42 9.95 0.23 -0.33
CA ARG A 42 10.18 -0.41 0.96
C ARG A 42 10.48 0.60 2.04
N MET A 43 10.17 0.21 3.28
CA MET A 43 10.63 0.89 4.49
C MET A 43 11.36 -0.12 5.35
N GLY A 44 12.69 -0.03 5.32
CA GLY A 44 13.56 -1.08 5.84
C GLY A 44 13.30 -2.44 5.19
N TRP A 45 13.48 -3.51 5.96
CA TRP A 45 13.29 -4.89 5.50
C TRP A 45 11.92 -5.49 5.87
N ARG A 46 11.02 -4.70 6.46
CA ARG A 46 9.81 -5.22 7.14
C ARG A 46 8.48 -4.74 6.55
N VAL A 47 8.50 -3.73 5.69
CA VAL A 47 7.30 -3.14 5.08
C VAL A 47 7.58 -2.92 3.60
N ILE A 48 6.68 -3.44 2.78
CA ILE A 48 6.69 -3.33 1.32
C ILE A 48 5.33 -2.80 0.91
N TRP A 49 5.30 -1.83 -0.01
CA TRP A 49 4.05 -1.41 -0.65
C TRP A 49 4.31 -1.10 -2.11
N TRP A 50 3.26 -1.18 -2.91
CA TRP A 50 3.30 -0.80 -4.30
C TRP A 50 1.98 -0.19 -4.72
N PHE A 51 2.04 0.57 -5.81
CA PHE A 51 0.89 1.25 -6.37
C PHE A 51 0.39 0.58 -7.65
N GLU A 52 -0.93 0.65 -7.82
CA GLU A 52 -1.65 0.27 -9.02
C GLU A 52 -2.41 1.49 -9.55
N ALA A 53 -2.06 1.91 -10.77
CA ALA A 53 -2.76 2.95 -11.50
C ALA A 53 -2.54 2.78 -13.02
N PRO A 54 -3.54 3.10 -13.87
CA PRO A 54 -4.89 3.52 -13.51
C PRO A 54 -5.76 2.34 -13.03
N MET A 55 -6.69 2.59 -12.10
CA MET A 55 -7.67 1.59 -11.68
C MET A 55 -8.96 1.73 -12.48
N ALA A 56 -9.31 0.73 -13.29
CA ALA A 56 -10.48 0.78 -14.18
C ALA A 56 -11.81 1.05 -13.42
N ASN A 57 -11.97 0.45 -12.25
CA ASN A 57 -13.20 0.57 -11.45
C ASN A 57 -13.21 1.78 -10.51
N PHE A 58 -12.09 2.52 -10.40
CA PHE A 58 -11.97 3.66 -9.51
C PHE A 58 -11.26 4.82 -10.23
N PRO A 59 -11.98 5.57 -11.10
CA PRO A 59 -11.41 6.73 -11.77
C PRO A 59 -10.83 7.74 -10.78
N GLY A 60 -9.64 8.26 -11.11
CA GLY A 60 -8.91 9.21 -10.27
C GLY A 60 -8.31 8.60 -8.98
N ALA A 61 -8.43 7.29 -8.77
CA ALA A 61 -7.86 6.62 -7.60
C ALA A 61 -6.44 6.10 -7.85
N LEU A 62 -5.64 6.14 -6.79
CA LEU A 62 -4.41 5.38 -6.66
C LEU A 62 -4.66 4.15 -5.79
N GLY A 63 -4.55 2.96 -6.37
CA GLY A 63 -4.57 1.71 -5.62
C GLY A 63 -3.26 1.55 -4.88
N VAL A 64 -3.32 1.26 -3.58
CA VAL A 64 -2.13 0.92 -2.80
C VAL A 64 -2.27 -0.47 -2.19
N HIS A 65 -1.24 -1.27 -2.39
CA HIS A 65 -1.10 -2.59 -1.81
C HIS A 65 0.03 -2.54 -0.78
N VAL A 66 -0.14 -3.17 0.39
CA VAL A 66 0.87 -3.15 1.45
C VAL A 66 1.01 -4.53 2.08
N ALA A 67 2.26 -4.94 2.29
CA ALA A 67 2.63 -6.14 3.01
C ALA A 67 3.57 -5.77 4.17
N VAL A 68 3.24 -6.25 5.37
CA VAL A 68 4.02 -6.02 6.59
C VAL A 68 4.44 -7.36 7.15
N SER A 69 5.74 -7.54 7.36
CA SER A 69 6.32 -8.72 7.99
C SER A 69 5.58 -9.07 9.29
N PRO A 70 5.23 -10.34 9.55
CA PRO A 70 4.48 -10.75 10.74
C PRO A 70 5.07 -10.23 12.06
N ALA A 71 6.40 -10.24 12.17
CA ALA A 71 7.13 -9.75 13.35
C ALA A 71 6.97 -8.24 13.59
N TYR A 72 6.40 -7.50 12.64
CA TYR A 72 6.37 -6.04 12.63
C TYR A 72 4.97 -5.42 12.57
N ARG A 73 3.92 -6.23 12.38
CA ARG A 73 2.53 -5.76 12.24
C ARG A 73 2.05 -4.88 13.40
N ARG A 74 2.58 -5.08 14.62
CA ARG A 74 2.21 -4.29 15.82
C ARG A 74 3.07 -3.04 16.06
N ARG A 75 4.13 -2.80 15.28
CA ARG A 75 5.16 -1.80 15.61
C ARG A 75 5.65 -0.97 14.42
N TRP A 76 4.98 -1.07 13.27
CA TRP A 76 5.41 -0.33 12.08
C TRP A 76 4.85 1.10 12.06
N PRO A 77 5.58 2.07 11.49
CA PRO A 77 5.24 3.49 11.56
C PRO A 77 4.18 3.88 10.52
N VAL A 78 2.94 3.44 10.74
CA VAL A 78 1.82 3.60 9.79
C VAL A 78 1.62 5.06 9.34
N ARG A 79 1.74 6.04 10.25
CA ARG A 79 1.59 7.47 9.91
C ARG A 79 2.64 7.92 8.89
N THR A 80 3.89 7.49 9.06
CA THR A 80 4.97 7.81 8.10
C THR A 80 4.69 7.20 6.74
N TRP A 81 4.20 5.95 6.71
CA TRP A 81 3.79 5.30 5.47
C TRP A 81 2.62 6.05 4.80
N GLN A 82 1.58 6.40 5.56
CA GLN A 82 0.43 7.14 5.04
C GLN A 82 0.84 8.50 4.46
N CYS A 83 1.66 9.28 5.16
CA CYS A 83 2.13 10.57 4.64
C CYS A 83 2.85 10.43 3.29
N HIS A 84 3.64 9.36 3.13
CA HIS A 84 4.31 9.11 1.88
C HIS A 84 3.34 8.67 0.77
N VAL A 85 2.40 7.78 1.08
CA VAL A 85 1.35 7.34 0.15
C VAL A 85 0.49 8.51 -0.32
N GLU A 86 0.10 9.41 0.58
CA GLU A 86 -0.58 10.66 0.22
C GLU A 86 0.25 11.56 -0.69
N ARG A 87 1.55 11.71 -0.40
CA ARG A 87 2.45 12.52 -1.24
C ARG A 87 2.58 11.93 -2.64
N GLU A 88 2.71 10.61 -2.77
CA GLU A 88 2.77 9.94 -4.07
C GLU A 88 1.44 10.09 -4.81
N GLY A 89 0.31 9.91 -4.13
CA GLY A 89 -1.02 10.17 -4.70
C GLY A 89 -1.16 11.57 -5.27
N ARG A 90 -0.78 12.60 -4.51
CA ARG A 90 -0.78 13.99 -4.99
C ARG A 90 0.17 14.19 -6.18
N ARG A 91 1.37 13.59 -6.13
CA ARG A 91 2.39 13.70 -7.20
C ARG A 91 1.89 13.18 -8.54
N ILE A 92 1.08 12.11 -8.54
CA ILE A 92 0.53 11.52 -9.77
C ILE A 92 -0.84 12.08 -10.14
N GLY A 93 -1.36 13.06 -9.41
CA GLY A 93 -2.66 13.68 -9.67
C GLY A 93 -3.87 12.83 -9.28
N ALA A 94 -3.72 11.88 -8.35
CA ALA A 94 -4.85 11.12 -7.82
C ALA A 94 -5.70 12.01 -6.89
N SER A 95 -7.03 11.87 -6.96
CA SER A 95 -7.97 12.55 -6.05
C SER A 95 -8.24 11.74 -4.79
N LYS A 96 -7.97 10.44 -4.83
CA LYS A 96 -8.17 9.52 -3.70
C LYS A 96 -7.20 8.35 -3.76
N ILE A 97 -6.99 7.72 -2.61
CA ILE A 97 -6.21 6.49 -2.45
C ILE A 97 -7.15 5.40 -2.00
N VAL A 98 -7.02 4.21 -2.59
CA VAL A 98 -7.85 3.06 -2.25
C VAL A 98 -7.03 1.85 -1.83
N VAL A 99 -7.54 1.14 -0.84
CA VAL A 99 -7.03 -0.14 -0.33
C VAL A 99 -8.18 -1.14 -0.36
N ALA A 100 -7.95 -2.32 -0.90
CA ALA A 100 -8.92 -3.41 -0.77
C ALA A 100 -9.12 -3.79 0.70
N ASP A 101 -10.37 -3.93 1.12
CA ASP A 101 -10.65 -4.50 2.44
C ASP A 101 -10.22 -5.97 2.46
N SER A 102 -9.48 -6.36 3.49
CA SER A 102 -9.00 -7.74 3.63
C SER A 102 -9.92 -8.50 4.57
N PRO A 103 -10.42 -9.70 4.20
CA PRO A 103 -11.25 -10.51 5.08
C PRO A 103 -10.56 -10.73 6.45
N GLY A 104 -11.22 -10.32 7.54
CA GLY A 104 -10.67 -10.39 8.90
C GLY A 104 -10.03 -9.09 9.40
N ALA A 105 -9.97 -8.02 8.60
CA ALA A 105 -9.47 -6.70 8.99
C ALA A 105 -10.45 -5.88 9.86
N GLY A 106 -11.53 -6.46 10.35
CA GLY A 106 -12.49 -5.77 11.24
C GLY A 106 -11.84 -5.12 12.47
N HIS A 107 -10.71 -5.68 12.94
CA HIS A 107 -9.90 -5.13 14.02
C HIS A 107 -9.08 -3.88 13.62
N VAL A 108 -8.84 -3.67 12.32
CA VAL A 108 -8.10 -2.52 11.77
C VAL A 108 -9.05 -1.38 11.36
N ALA A 109 -10.35 -1.66 11.16
CA ALA A 109 -11.34 -0.68 10.72
C ALA A 109 -11.41 0.58 11.61
N ALA A 110 -11.45 0.40 12.94
CA ALA A 110 -11.43 1.52 13.88
C ALA A 110 -10.14 2.34 13.79
N TYR A 111 -9.01 1.68 13.52
CA TYR A 111 -7.72 2.34 13.35
C TYR A 111 -7.67 3.12 12.04
N LEU A 112 -8.10 2.54 10.93
CA LEU A 112 -8.19 3.20 9.62
C LEU A 112 -9.09 4.46 9.66
N ARG A 113 -10.22 4.40 10.37
CA ARG A 113 -11.07 5.59 10.58
C ARG A 113 -10.35 6.71 11.31
N ARG A 114 -9.58 6.40 12.37
CA ARG A 114 -8.73 7.40 13.08
C ARG A 114 -7.61 7.95 12.22
N LEU A 115 -7.23 7.21 11.18
CA LEU A 115 -6.26 7.63 10.18
C LEU A 115 -6.87 8.50 9.06
N GLY A 116 -8.21 8.66 9.04
CA GLY A 116 -8.92 9.46 8.05
C GLY A 116 -9.49 8.65 6.87
N TRP A 117 -9.44 7.32 6.93
CA TRP A 117 -9.99 6.47 5.89
C TRP A 117 -11.49 6.22 6.12
N SER A 118 -12.25 6.16 5.03
CA SER A 118 -13.67 5.79 4.99
C SER A 118 -13.86 4.50 4.22
N LEU A 119 -14.80 3.65 4.62
CA LEU A 119 -15.15 2.44 3.87
C LEU A 119 -16.20 2.79 2.80
N ASP A 120 -15.95 2.38 1.56
CA ASP A 120 -16.84 2.53 0.40
C ASP A 120 -16.93 1.17 -0.33
N GLY A 121 -18.01 0.43 -0.11
CA GLY A 121 -18.17 -0.94 -0.60
C GLY A 121 -17.03 -1.86 -0.11
N PRO A 122 -16.29 -2.54 -1.01
CA PRO A 122 -15.22 -3.46 -0.64
C PRO A 122 -13.85 -2.77 -0.45
N VAL A 123 -13.78 -1.43 -0.43
CA VAL A 123 -12.51 -0.70 -0.35
C VAL A 123 -12.50 0.37 0.74
N TRP A 124 -11.34 0.58 1.33
CA TRP A 124 -11.03 1.74 2.15
C TRP A 124 -10.53 2.87 1.26
N VAL A 125 -11.04 4.08 1.50
CA VAL A 125 -10.75 5.28 0.72
C VAL A 125 -10.15 6.34 1.63
N LEU A 126 -9.05 6.95 1.18
CA LEU A 126 -8.48 8.17 1.75
C LEU A 126 -8.56 9.28 0.70
N GLN A 127 -9.30 10.34 1.01
CA GLN A 127 -9.43 11.49 0.10
C GLN A 127 -8.14 12.31 0.12
N LEU A 128 -7.62 12.64 -1.06
CA LEU A 128 -6.53 13.58 -1.24
C LEU A 128 -7.18 14.91 -1.58
N GLY A 129 -7.42 15.76 -0.59
CA GLY A 129 -8.03 17.08 -0.80
C GLY A 129 -7.41 17.80 -2.00
N GLY A 130 -8.26 18.44 -2.81
CA GLY A 130 -7.89 19.17 -4.02
C GLY A 130 -7.08 20.43 -3.74
#